data_AF-A0A7W7CDZ4-F1
#
_entry.id   AF-A0A7W7CDZ4-F1
#
_cell.length_a   1.000
_cell.length_b   1.000
_cell.length_c   1.000
_cell.angle_alpha   90.00
_cell.angle_beta   90.00
_cell.angle_gamma   90.00
#
_symmetry.space_group_name_H-M   'P 1'
#
loop_
_entity.id
_entity.type
_entity.pdbx_description
1 polymer ?
#
loop_
_entity_poly.entity_id
_entity_poly.type
_entity_poly.pdbx_seq_one_letter_code
_entity_poly.pdbx_strand_id
1 'polypeptide(L)'
;MNLAEQAGKIVRLRGTAGNAHAGAVLLRDGEPPVYVTGLPDWGLATGLVVEVTGVVEVQQATGTADPAGRISHGLAGEVFQLRDADWHPVPVPPTR
;
A
#
# COMPACT_ATOMS: atom_id res chain seq x y z
N MET A 1 -7.98 -8.46 6.06
CA MET A 1 -6.84 -9.34 6.43
C MET A 1 -5.88 -8.51 7.24
N ASN A 2 -5.33 -9.00 8.35
CA ASN A 2 -4.34 -8.22 9.11
C ASN A 2 -2.97 -8.32 8.44
N LEU A 3 -2.50 -7.23 7.83
CA LEU A 3 -1.22 -7.20 7.12
C LEU A 3 -0.01 -7.31 8.05
N ALA A 4 -0.12 -6.82 9.29
CA ALA A 4 0.98 -6.90 10.26
C ALA A 4 1.36 -8.37 10.56
N GLU A 5 0.36 -9.26 10.67
CA GLU A 5 0.54 -10.69 10.90
C GLU A 5 1.06 -11.46 9.66
N GLN A 6 1.07 -10.80 8.50
CA GLN A 6 1.57 -11.35 7.24
C GLN A 6 2.94 -10.78 6.83
N ALA A 7 3.58 -9.98 7.67
CA ALA A 7 4.92 -9.45 7.41
C ALA A 7 5.89 -10.58 7.01
N GLY A 8 6.64 -10.36 5.94
CA GLY A 8 7.60 -11.32 5.37
C GLY A 8 6.98 -12.43 4.53
N LYS A 9 5.65 -12.49 4.36
CA LYS A 9 4.97 -13.50 3.54
C LYS A 9 4.51 -12.92 2.21
N ILE A 10 4.42 -13.79 1.21
CA ILE A 10 3.76 -13.47 -0.06
C ILE A 10 2.26 -13.45 0.19
N VAL A 11 1.61 -12.34 -0.16
CA VAL A 11 0.16 -12.19 -0.11
C VAL A 11 -0.36 -11.72 -1.44
N ARG A 12 -1.65 -11.97 -1.68
CA ARG A 12 -2.40 -11.47 -2.83
C ARG A 12 -3.48 -10.54 -2.31
N LEU A 13 -3.40 -9.26 -2.70
CA LEU A 13 -4.32 -8.21 -2.30
C LEU A 13 -5.11 -7.73 -3.52
N ARG A 14 -6.39 -7.43 -3.30
CA ARG A 14 -7.24 -6.77 -4.28
C ARG A 14 -7.63 -5.40 -3.75
N GLY A 15 -7.59 -4.39 -4.61
CA GLY A 15 -7.95 -3.02 -4.23
C GLY A 15 -7.99 -2.10 -5.44
N THR A 16 -8.22 -0.82 -5.19
CA THR A 16 -8.21 0.24 -6.20
C THR A 16 -6.80 0.81 -6.32
N ALA A 17 -6.28 0.90 -7.54
CA ALA A 17 -5.01 1.55 -7.84
C ALA A 17 -5.12 3.06 -7.58
N GLY A 18 -4.35 3.59 -6.62
CA GLY A 18 -4.27 5.01 -6.29
C GLY A 18 -2.83 5.51 -6.21
N ASN A 19 -2.61 6.82 -6.33
CA ASN A 19 -1.26 7.40 -6.21
C ASN A 19 -1.21 8.29 -4.97
N ALA A 20 -0.14 8.15 -4.17
CA ALA A 20 0.16 8.99 -3.03
C ALA A 20 1.47 9.76 -3.27
N HIS A 21 1.83 10.68 -2.37
CA HIS A 21 3.05 11.50 -2.52
C HIS A 21 4.33 10.65 -2.66
N ALA A 22 4.38 9.49 -2.01
CA ALA A 22 5.56 8.60 -2.01
C ALA A 22 5.49 7.46 -3.06
N GLY A 23 4.43 7.40 -3.89
CA GLY A 23 4.36 6.45 -5.00
C GLY A 23 2.99 5.79 -5.18
N ALA A 24 2.98 4.67 -5.92
CA ALA A 24 1.78 3.88 -6.16
C ALA A 24 1.29 3.18 -4.87
N VAL A 25 0.00 3.30 -4.59
CA VAL A 25 -0.68 2.67 -3.45
C VAL A 25 -1.87 1.84 -3.88
N LEU A 26 -2.10 0.73 -3.19
CA LEU A 26 -3.32 -0.06 -3.29
C LEU A 26 -4.28 0.37 -2.18
N LEU A 27 -5.43 0.91 -2.58
CA LEU A 27 -6.49 1.34 -1.68
C LEU A 27 -7.49 0.22 -1.47
N ARG A 28 -7.80 -0.07 -0.20
CA ARG A 28 -8.75 -1.11 0.20
C ARG A 28 -9.73 -0.50 1.20
N ASP A 29 -11.00 -0.86 1.09
CA ASP A 29 -12.07 -0.23 1.88
C ASP A 29 -11.83 -0.40 3.39
N GLY A 30 -11.78 0.71 4.13
CA GLY A 30 -11.57 0.73 5.57
C GLY A 30 -10.17 0.27 6.05
N GLU A 31 -9.23 0.01 5.14
CA GLU A 31 -7.88 -0.45 5.49
C GLU A 31 -6.82 0.61 5.14
N PRO A 32 -5.66 0.62 5.84
CA PRO A 32 -4.55 1.49 5.50
C PRO A 32 -4.08 1.27 4.05
N PRO A 33 -3.63 2.32 3.35
CA PRO A 33 -3.05 2.21 2.02
C PRO A 33 -1.79 1.35 2.06
N VAL A 34 -1.61 0.54 1.02
CA VAL A 34 -0.43 -0.34 0.87
C VAL A 34 0.41 0.14 -0.29
N TYR A 35 1.65 0.54 -0.05
CA TYR A 35 2.55 0.99 -1.11
C TYR A 35 3.06 -0.18 -1.95
N VAL A 36 3.27 0.04 -3.24
CA VAL A 36 3.89 -0.94 -4.13
C VAL A 36 5.33 -0.52 -4.36
N THR A 37 6.27 -1.22 -3.73
CA THR A 37 7.69 -0.86 -3.76
C THR A 37 8.23 -0.96 -5.19
N GLY A 38 8.92 0.10 -5.64
CA GLY A 38 9.48 0.17 -6.99
C GLY A 38 8.49 0.62 -8.08
N LEU A 39 7.22 0.82 -7.74
CA LEU A 39 6.22 1.37 -8.66
C LEU A 39 5.95 2.85 -8.33
N PRO A 40 6.44 3.82 -9.14
CA PRO A 40 6.29 5.23 -8.83
C PRO A 40 4.84 5.72 -8.98
N ASP A 41 4.09 5.18 -9.94
CA ASP A 41 2.67 5.48 -10.16
C ASP A 41 1.99 4.36 -10.95
N TRP A 42 0.65 4.31 -10.91
CA TRP A 42 -0.14 3.31 -11.65
C TRP A 42 -0.38 3.66 -13.12
N GLY A 43 -0.02 4.86 -13.58
CA GLY A 43 -0.30 5.34 -14.93
C GLY A 43 -1.78 5.20 -15.29
N LEU A 44 -2.03 4.55 -16.44
CA LEU A 44 -3.38 4.29 -16.96
C LEU A 44 -4.21 3.35 -16.07
N ALA A 45 -3.59 2.59 -15.18
CA ALA A 45 -4.31 1.73 -14.24
C ALA A 45 -4.88 2.50 -13.03
N THR A 46 -4.53 3.78 -12.86
CA THR A 46 -5.05 4.60 -11.76
C THR A 46 -6.58 4.61 -11.77
N GLY A 47 -7.19 4.31 -10.62
CA GLY A 47 -8.64 4.21 -10.44
C GLY A 47 -9.25 2.86 -10.81
N LEU A 48 -8.48 1.94 -11.43
CA LEU A 48 -8.95 0.59 -11.71
C LEU A 48 -8.85 -0.30 -10.47
N VAL A 49 -9.71 -1.32 -10.44
CA VAL A 49 -9.53 -2.43 -9.50
C VAL A 49 -8.42 -3.32 -10.03
N VAL A 50 -7.38 -3.48 -9.23
CA VAL A 50 -6.22 -4.31 -9.54
C VAL A 50 -6.06 -5.37 -8.47
N GLU A 51 -5.33 -6.41 -8.84
CA GLU A 51 -4.85 -7.41 -7.92
C GLU A 51 -3.33 -7.42 -7.93
N VAL A 52 -2.75 -7.40 -6.74
CA VAL A 52 -1.31 -7.25 -6.51
C VAL A 52 -0.85 -8.41 -5.64
N THR A 53 0.16 -9.13 -6.10
CA THR A 53 0.81 -10.20 -5.34
C THR A 53 2.23 -9.79 -5.03
N GLY A 54 2.63 -9.83 -3.76
CA GLY A 54 3.98 -9.44 -3.34
C GLY A 54 4.27 -9.81 -1.90
N VAL A 55 5.49 -9.54 -1.44
CA VAL A 55 5.93 -9.77 -0.06
C VAL A 55 5.53 -8.58 0.81
N VAL A 56 4.79 -8.81 1.89
CA VAL A 56 4.40 -7.74 2.82
C VAL A 56 5.60 -7.28 3.64
N GLU A 57 5.84 -5.98 3.64
CA GLU A 57 6.76 -5.32 4.57
C GLU A 57 6.00 -4.29 5.40
N VAL A 58 6.34 -4.22 6.68
CA VAL A 58 5.75 -3.28 7.63
C VAL A 58 6.87 -2.39 8.14
N GLN A 59 6.76 -1.10 7.87
CA GLN A 59 7.64 -0.10 8.45
C GLN A 59 6.91 0.63 9.57
N GLN A 60 7.51 0.65 10.75
CA GLN A 60 7.05 1.51 11.83
C GLN A 60 7.50 2.93 11.50
N ALA A 61 6.57 3.86 11.28
CA ALA A 61 6.93 5.27 11.21
C ALA A 61 7.39 5.71 12.60
N THR A 62 8.71 5.71 12.84
CA THR A 62 9.28 6.31 14.05
C THR A 62 9.12 7.82 13.91
N GLY A 63 8.14 8.41 14.58
CA GLY A 63 8.06 9.86 14.70
C GLY A 63 9.36 10.38 15.28
N THR A 64 10.17 11.07 14.47
CA THR A 64 11.37 11.75 14.97
C THR A 64 10.91 12.84 15.92
N ALA A 65 11.23 12.68 17.21
CA ALA A 65 11.14 13.75 18.17
C ALA A 65 12.15 14.84 17.75
N ASP A 66 11.67 16.08 17.62
CA ASP A 66 12.56 17.23 17.48
C ASP A 66 13.42 17.37 18.76
N PRO A 67 14.64 17.96 18.71
CA PRO A 67 15.48 18.24 19.88
C PRO A 67 14.78 18.94 21.06
N ALA A 68 13.62 19.57 20.86
CA ALA A 68 12.76 20.11 21.92
C ALA A 68 11.83 19.06 22.60
N GLY A 69 11.99 17.76 22.31
CA GLY A 69 11.14 16.68 22.82
C GLY A 69 9.72 16.67 22.23
N ARG A 70 9.48 17.43 21.16
CA ARG A 70 8.18 17.46 20.48
C ARG A 70 8.12 16.30 19.50
N ILE A 71 7.23 15.35 19.74
CA ILE A 71 6.90 14.31 18.77
C ILE A 71 6.27 15.00 17.57
N SER A 72 6.94 14.96 16.42
CA SER A 72 6.34 15.44 15.16
C SER A 72 5.05 14.68 14.93
N HIS A 73 3.93 15.39 14.74
CA HIS A 73 2.61 14.82 14.45
C HIS A 73 2.51 14.16 13.07
N GLY A 74 3.65 13.78 12.46
CA GLY A 74 3.66 12.88 11.31
C GLY A 74 3.31 11.50 11.82
N LEU A 75 2.06 11.08 11.58
CA LEU A 75 1.41 9.85 12.04
C LEU A 75 2.38 8.80 12.61
N ALA A 76 2.33 8.61 13.93
CA ALA A 76 2.70 7.32 14.50
C ALA A 76 1.74 6.28 13.89
N GLY A 77 2.24 5.45 12.99
CA GLY A 77 1.42 4.50 12.24
C GLY A 77 2.26 3.49 11.48
N GLU A 78 1.69 2.31 11.28
CA GLU A 78 2.28 1.27 10.46
C GLU A 78 2.12 1.64 8.98
N VAL A 79 3.23 1.63 8.25
CA VAL A 79 3.24 1.78 6.79
C VAL A 79 3.41 0.40 6.19
N PHE A 80 2.44 -0.02 5.37
CA PHE A 80 2.46 -1.31 4.69
C PHE A 80 2.98 -1.14 3.28
N GLN A 81 3.86 -2.06 2.86
CA GLN A 81 4.42 -2.09 1.52
C GLN A 81 4.38 -3.51 0.95
N LEU A 82 4.33 -3.60 -0.38
CA LEU A 82 4.51 -4.84 -1.13
C LEU A 82 5.80 -4.76 -1.93
N ARG A 83 6.78 -5.57 -1.53
CA ARG A 83 8.03 -5.79 -2.25
C ARG A 83 7.88 -6.91 -3.28
N ASP A 84 8.69 -6.86 -4.34
CA ASP A 84 8.73 -7.86 -5.41
C ASP A 84 7.33 -8.12 -5.99
N ALA A 85 6.57 -7.04 -6.16
CA ALA A 85 5.16 -7.10 -6.47
C ALA A 85 4.91 -7.27 -7.98
N ASP A 86 4.04 -8.21 -8.32
CA ASP A 86 3.42 -8.35 -9.63
C ASP A 86 1.94 -7.97 -9.54
N TRP A 87 1.38 -7.38 -10.59
CA TRP A 87 0.00 -6.93 -10.58
C TRP A 87 -0.68 -7.04 -11.93
N HIS A 88 -2.00 -7.15 -11.89
CA HIS A 88 -2.85 -7.11 -13.09
C HIS A 88 -4.19 -6.42 -12.82
N PRO A 89 -4.79 -5.76 -13.82
CA PRO A 89 -6.16 -5.29 -13.72
C PRO A 89 -7.14 -6.45 -13.54
N VAL A 90 -8.10 -6.29 -12.64
CA VAL A 90 -9.21 -7.24 -12.52
C VAL A 90 -10.25 -6.87 -13.57
N PRO A 91 -10.59 -7.77 -14.51
CA PRO A 91 -11.63 -7.49 -15.50
C PRO A 91 -12.95 -7.18 -14.81
N VAL A 92 -13.57 -6.04 -15.15
CA VAL A 92 -14.98 -5.84 -14.81
C VAL A 92 -15.81 -6.75 -15.71
N PRO A 93 -16.64 -7.66 -15.16
CA PRO A 93 -17.52 -8.46 -16.00
C PRO A 93 -18.43 -7.52 -16.79
N PRO A 94 -18.70 -7.81 -18.08
CA PRO A 94 -19.58 -6.96 -18.88
C PRO A 94 -20.95 -6.87 -18.20
N THR A 95 -21.38 -5.64 -17.90
CA THR A 95 -22.75 -5.36 -17.50
C THR A 95 -23.67 -5.79 -18.64
N ARG A 96 -24.51 -6.78 -18.35
CA ARG A 96 -25.47 -7.34 -19.30
C ARG A 96 -26.73 -6.49 -19.38
#